data_AF-A0A449IFC5-F1
#
_entry.id   AF-A0A449IFC5-F1
#
_cell.length_a   1.000
_cell.length_b   1.000
_cell.length_c   1.000
_cell.angle_alpha   90.00
_cell.angle_beta   90.00
_cell.angle_gamma   90.00
#
_symmetry.space_group_name_H-M   'P 1'
#
loop_
_entity.id
_entity.type
_entity.pdbx_description
1 polymer ?
#
loop_
_entity_poly.entity_id
_entity_poly.type
_entity_poly.pdbx_seq_one_letter_code
_entity_poly.pdbx_strand_id
1 'polypeptide(L)'
;MRNLLVTLLLLAPLTGSAADSVCENLAGMAKSAAVARDNGHSLKAALSVVNNGDDDTDKLVRNTIRRVYSSRALSPEEIEEIYLSKCME
;
A
#
# COMPACT_ATOMS: atom_id res chain seq x y z
N MET A 1 9.25 -16.49 51.58
CA MET A 1 9.23 -16.90 50.16
C MET A 1 8.10 -16.12 49.48
N ARG A 2 8.16 -14.85 49.07
CA ARG A 2 9.14 -14.07 48.30
C ARG A 2 9.54 -14.75 46.98
N ASN A 3 8.63 -14.72 46.01
CA ASN A 3 8.85 -14.11 44.69
C ASN A 3 7.62 -14.36 43.80
N LEU A 4 6.72 -13.38 43.80
CA LEU A 4 5.62 -13.22 42.85
C LEU A 4 6.18 -12.43 41.66
N LEU A 5 6.69 -13.11 40.64
CA LEU A 5 7.26 -12.48 39.43
C LEU A 5 7.23 -13.48 38.26
N VAL A 6 6.02 -13.75 37.75
CA VAL A 6 5.83 -14.38 36.44
C VAL A 6 4.70 -13.63 35.72
N THR A 7 4.90 -12.33 35.51
CA THR A 7 3.91 -11.47 34.82
C THR A 7 4.56 -10.33 34.06
N LEU A 8 5.75 -10.54 33.49
CA LEU A 8 6.43 -9.50 32.70
C LEU A 8 7.41 -10.14 31.71
N LEU A 9 6.91 -10.72 30.60
CA LEU A 9 7.73 -11.00 29.41
C LEU A 9 6.92 -11.41 28.17
N LEU A 10 5.77 -10.79 27.93
CA LEU A 10 5.04 -10.93 26.66
C LEU A 10 4.58 -9.58 26.07
N LEU A 11 5.32 -8.50 26.36
CA LEU A 11 5.29 -7.31 25.51
C LEU A 11 6.37 -7.48 24.43
N ALA A 12 6.17 -8.47 23.56
CA ALA A 12 6.85 -8.47 22.28
C ALA A 12 6.25 -7.31 21.46
N PRO A 13 7.05 -6.36 20.94
CA PRO A 13 6.54 -5.47 19.93
C PRO A 13 6.25 -6.32 18.69
N LEU A 14 4.97 -6.55 18.41
CA LEU A 14 4.49 -7.15 17.15
C LEU A 14 4.64 -6.18 15.96
N THR A 15 5.44 -5.13 16.08
CA THR A 15 5.50 -4.00 15.15
C THR A 15 6.79 -4.02 14.36
N GLY A 16 6.69 -4.13 13.03
CA GLY A 16 7.81 -3.93 12.10
C GLY A 16 7.56 -4.59 10.76
N SER A 17 8.06 -5.80 10.56
CA SER A 17 8.36 -6.30 9.20
C SER A 17 7.16 -6.65 8.30
N ALA A 18 6.00 -7.01 8.87
CA ALA A 18 4.83 -7.39 8.06
C ALA A 18 4.04 -6.18 7.56
N ALA A 19 4.00 -5.09 8.33
CA ALA A 19 3.36 -3.84 7.91
C ALA A 19 4.23 -3.13 6.88
N ASP A 20 5.55 -3.09 7.10
CA ASP A 20 6.51 -2.47 6.19
C ASP A 20 6.44 -3.08 4.77
N SER A 21 6.41 -4.42 4.68
CA SER A 21 6.34 -5.12 3.38
C SER A 21 5.01 -4.93 2.64
N VAL A 22 3.88 -4.84 3.34
CA VAL A 22 2.58 -4.53 2.71
C VAL A 22 2.56 -3.10 2.19
N CYS A 23 3.18 -2.18 2.93
CA CYS A 23 3.28 -0.78 2.56
C CYS A 23 4.19 -0.55 1.34
N GLU A 24 5.36 -1.20 1.30
CA GLU A 24 6.24 -1.19 0.13
C GLU A 24 5.52 -1.73 -1.11
N ASN A 25 4.77 -2.82 -0.97
CA ASN A 25 3.99 -3.39 -2.07
C ASN A 25 2.91 -2.42 -2.58
N LEU A 26 2.17 -1.78 -1.68
CA LEU A 26 1.13 -0.82 -2.08
C LEU A 26 1.73 0.42 -2.75
N ALA A 27 2.84 0.93 -2.24
CA ALA A 27 3.57 2.06 -2.83
C ALA A 27 4.14 1.70 -4.21
N GLY A 28 4.77 0.54 -4.36
CA GLY A 28 5.27 0.04 -5.64
C GLY A 28 4.17 -0.18 -6.67
N MET A 29 2.99 -0.62 -6.24
CA MET A 29 1.81 -0.71 -7.11
C MET A 29 1.31 0.67 -7.55
N ALA A 30 1.24 1.64 -6.63
CA ALA A 30 0.86 3.01 -6.95
C ALA A 30 1.82 3.64 -7.97
N LYS A 31 3.13 3.45 -7.78
CA LYS A 31 4.17 3.86 -8.73
C LYS A 31 3.99 3.21 -10.09
N SER A 32 3.79 1.89 -10.13
CA SER A 32 3.59 1.15 -11.38
C SER A 32 2.36 1.64 -12.14
N ALA A 33 1.27 1.97 -11.43
CA ALA A 33 0.09 2.56 -12.03
C ALA A 33 0.37 3.95 -12.63
N ALA A 34 1.24 4.74 -11.99
CA ALA A 34 1.64 6.06 -12.48
C ALA A 34 2.53 5.95 -13.73
N VAL A 35 3.48 5.01 -13.74
CA VAL A 35 4.28 4.69 -14.93
C VAL A 35 3.38 4.26 -16.09
N ALA A 36 2.40 3.39 -15.84
CA ALA A 36 1.46 2.97 -16.88
C ALA A 36 0.64 4.15 -17.43
N ARG A 37 0.15 5.04 -16.56
CA ARG A 37 -0.57 6.26 -16.95
C ARG A 37 0.31 7.16 -17.84
N ASP A 38 1.55 7.40 -17.45
CA ASP A 38 2.47 8.31 -18.15
C ASP A 38 2.95 7.74 -19.48
N ASN A 39 2.99 6.41 -19.60
CA ASN A 39 3.20 5.69 -20.87
C ASN A 39 1.95 5.65 -21.78
N GLY A 40 0.86 6.33 -21.38
CA GLY A 40 -0.35 6.45 -22.21
C GLY A 40 -1.32 5.27 -22.11
N HIS A 41 -1.12 4.34 -21.16
CA HIS A 41 -2.13 3.31 -20.92
C HIS A 41 -3.41 3.94 -20.36
N SER A 42 -4.57 3.43 -20.79
CA SER A 42 -5.85 3.94 -20.30
C SER A 42 -6.18 3.40 -18.90
N LEU A 43 -6.94 4.17 -18.12
CA LEU A 43 -7.47 3.72 -16.83
C LEU A 43 -8.24 2.40 -16.96
N LYS A 44 -8.99 2.23 -18.05
CA LYS A 44 -9.74 1.00 -18.33
C LYS A 44 -8.80 -0.21 -18.48
N ALA A 45 -7.69 -0.04 -19.19
CA ALA A 45 -6.69 -1.09 -19.35
C ALA A 45 -6.01 -1.42 -18.00
N ALA A 46 -5.61 -0.41 -17.23
CA ALA A 46 -5.01 -0.62 -15.90
C ALA A 46 -5.96 -1.30 -14.90
N LEU A 47 -7.27 -1.02 -14.96
CA LEU A 47 -8.24 -1.69 -14.09
C LEU A 47 -8.58 -3.12 -14.56
N SER A 48 -8.33 -3.46 -15.83
CA SER A 48 -8.67 -4.78 -16.39
C SER A 48 -7.79 -5.92 -15.86
N VAL A 49 -6.59 -5.59 -15.38
CA VAL A 49 -5.67 -6.58 -14.78
C VAL A 49 -5.96 -6.86 -13.30
N VAL A 50 -6.86 -6.09 -12.70
CA VAL A 50 -7.30 -6.29 -11.32
C VAL A 50 -8.62 -7.04 -11.34
N ASN A 51 -8.70 -8.11 -10.57
CA ASN A 51 -9.94 -8.86 -10.40
C ASN A 51 -11.09 -7.92 -10.03
N ASN A 52 -12.28 -8.22 -10.56
CA ASN A 52 -13.52 -7.54 -10.18
C ASN A 52 -14.15 -8.20 -8.94
N GLY A 53 -13.35 -8.87 -8.11
CA GLY A 53 -13.84 -9.55 -6.92
C GLY A 53 -14.33 -8.54 -5.87
N ASP A 54 -15.14 -9.03 -4.94
CA ASP A 54 -15.58 -8.28 -3.77
C ASP A 54 -14.55 -8.32 -2.62
N ASP A 55 -13.35 -8.86 -2.88
CA ASP A 55 -12.26 -8.85 -1.94
C ASP A 55 -11.80 -7.42 -1.64
N ASP A 56 -11.52 -7.14 -0.37
CA ASP A 56 -11.16 -5.79 0.05
C ASP A 56 -9.79 -5.37 -0.52
N THR A 57 -8.91 -6.32 -0.84
CA THR A 57 -7.65 -6.06 -1.55
C THR A 57 -7.92 -5.59 -2.97
N ASP A 58 -8.81 -6.25 -3.70
CA ASP A 58 -9.18 -5.86 -5.08
C ASP A 58 -9.79 -4.45 -5.10
N LYS A 59 -10.67 -4.14 -4.14
CA LYS A 59 -11.25 -2.80 -3.99
C LYS A 59 -10.18 -1.75 -3.69
N LEU A 60 -9.27 -2.05 -2.76
CA LEU A 60 -8.17 -1.16 -2.40
C LEU A 60 -7.30 -0.85 -3.62
N VAL A 61 -6.85 -1.89 -4.32
CA VAL A 61 -6.01 -1.76 -5.52
C VAL A 61 -6.70 -0.93 -6.61
N ARG A 62 -7.98 -1.19 -6.88
CA ARG A 62 -8.77 -0.42 -7.87
C ARG A 62 -8.87 1.05 -7.49
N ASN A 63 -9.09 1.34 -6.21
CA ASN A 63 -9.16 2.71 -5.73
C ASN A 63 -7.81 3.42 -5.81
N THR A 64 -6.72 2.72 -5.49
CA THR A 64 -5.34 3.21 -5.67
C THR A 64 -5.10 3.59 -7.14
N ILE A 65 -5.38 2.68 -8.08
CA ILE A 65 -5.22 2.95 -9.52
C ILE A 65 -6.06 4.16 -9.95
N ARG A 66 -7.34 4.24 -9.57
CA ARG A 66 -8.19 5.40 -9.91
C ARG A 66 -7.63 6.71 -9.38
N ARG A 67 -7.12 6.72 -8.15
CA ARG A 67 -6.53 7.91 -7.53
C ARG A 67 -5.26 8.33 -8.28
N VAL A 68 -4.37 7.39 -8.59
CA VAL A 68 -3.14 7.65 -9.37
C VAL A 68 -3.44 8.24 -10.75
N TYR A 69 -4.45 7.71 -11.45
CA TYR A 69 -4.88 8.22 -12.76
C TYR A 69 -5.54 9.60 -12.70
N SER A 70 -6.05 9.99 -11.53
CA SER A 70 -6.62 11.32 -11.29
C SER A 70 -5.54 12.35 -10.91
N SER A 71 -4.41 11.91 -10.35
CA SER A 71 -3.29 12.75 -9.91
C SER A 71 -2.26 13.03 -11.01
N ARG A 72 -2.70 13.54 -12.18
CA ARG A 72 -1.82 13.72 -13.37
C ARG A 72 -0.66 14.70 -13.19
N ALA A 73 -0.68 15.52 -12.16
CA ALA A 73 0.38 16.48 -11.86
C ALA A 73 1.56 15.86 -11.08
N LEU A 74 1.41 14.64 -10.56
CA LEU A 74 2.42 13.98 -9.74
C LEU A 74 3.19 12.94 -10.56
N SER A 75 4.51 12.95 -10.43
CA SER A 75 5.40 11.90 -10.96
C SER A 75 5.20 10.55 -10.27
N PRO A 76 5.64 9.44 -10.88
CA PRO A 76 5.61 8.13 -10.23
C PRO A 76 6.34 8.08 -8.88
N GLU A 77 7.47 8.78 -8.75
CA GLU A 77 8.25 8.87 -7.52
C GLU A 77 7.51 9.62 -6.42
N GLU A 78 6.89 10.77 -6.74
CA GLU A 78 6.07 11.52 -5.77
C GLU A 78 4.86 10.69 -5.31
N ILE A 79 4.27 9.89 -6.20
CA ILE A 79 3.19 8.97 -5.84
C ILE A 79 3.69 7.88 -4.89
N GLU A 80 4.86 7.28 -5.14
CA GLU A 80 5.46 6.29 -4.24
C GLU A 80 5.68 6.85 -2.83
N GLU A 81 6.28 8.03 -2.71
CA GLU A 81 6.52 8.71 -1.42
C GLU A 81 5.22 9.00 -0.65
N ILE A 82 4.17 9.43 -1.34
CA ILE A 82 2.86 9.68 -0.71
C ILE A 82 2.27 8.40 -0.11
N TYR A 83 2.41 7.27 -0.79
CA TYR A 83 1.87 6.01 -0.28
C TYR A 83 2.74 5.40 0.82
N LEU A 84 4.07 5.56 0.75
CA LEU A 84 4.96 5.17 1.85
C LEU A 84 4.71 6.00 3.11
N SER A 85 4.59 7.32 2.98
CA SER A 85 4.37 8.22 4.12
C SER A 85 3.05 7.94 4.84
N LYS A 86 1.94 7.77 4.11
CA LYS A 86 0.62 7.42 4.68
C LYS A 86 0.56 6.07 5.40
N CYS A 87 1.51 5.21 5.11
CA CYS A 87 1.61 3.90 5.71
C CYS A 87 2.34 3.92 7.07
N MET A 88 3.10 4.98 7.32
CA MET A 88 3.89 5.19 8.55
C MET A 88 3.22 6.15 9.55
N GLU A 89 2.05 6.71 9.20
CA GLU A 89 1.18 7.53 10.06
C GLU A 89 0.20 6.67 10.88
#